data_AF-A0A3N9Y780-F1
#
_entry.id   AF-A0A3N9Y780-F1
#
_cell.length_a   1.000
_cell.length_b   1.000
_cell.length_c   1.000
_cell.angle_alpha   90.00
_cell.angle_beta   90.00
_cell.angle_gamma   90.00
#
_symmetry.space_group_name_H-M   'P 1'
#
loop_
_entity.id
_entity.type
_entity.pdbx_description
1 polymer ?
#
loop_
_entity_poly.entity_id
_entity_poly.type
_entity_poly.pdbx_seq_one_letter_code
_entity_poly.pdbx_strand_id
1 'polypeptide(L)'
;TDAPTATPDPRTATPGSTPTGTTSSRPTPTRTPSSRPNPYTAAQACGSGYQVIDSATLTGGGRPQGRVYLLYNAGNGNNCVVTLKDTAVGAKSAVSAYLEVQGRARSTDSGSFDYYAGPVRASAAGACVKWGGATGGVSYGSGFEHCD
;
A
#
# COMPACT_ATOMS: atom_id res chain seq x y z
N THR A 1 24.61 43.45 47.01
CA THR A 1 24.75 44.76 46.37
C THR A 1 24.70 44.55 44.88
N ASP A 2 23.86 45.15 44.05
CA ASP A 2 22.60 45.87 44.13
C ASP A 2 22.16 45.90 42.64
N ALA A 3 20.89 45.67 42.33
CA ALA A 3 20.37 45.90 40.96
C ALA A 3 20.28 47.42 40.71
N PRO A 4 20.13 47.87 39.46
CA PRO A 4 18.80 48.43 39.18
C PRO A 4 18.27 48.17 37.75
N THR A 5 16.95 48.07 37.73
CA THR A 5 16.01 48.16 36.61
C THR A 5 15.88 49.60 36.09
N ALA A 6 15.69 49.79 34.78
CA ALA A 6 14.87 50.89 34.24
C ALA A 6 14.40 50.63 32.78
N THR A 7 13.07 50.66 32.60
CA THR A 7 12.27 50.95 31.38
C THR A 7 11.38 52.18 31.76
N PRO A 8 10.64 52.94 30.91
CA PRO A 8 10.17 52.68 29.52
C PRO A 8 10.00 53.90 28.53
N ASP A 9 9.64 53.55 27.27
CA ASP A 9 8.72 54.21 26.29
C ASP A 9 9.00 55.61 25.67
N PRO A 10 8.26 56.10 24.64
CA PRO A 10 7.73 55.47 23.40
C PRO A 10 7.91 56.37 22.13
N ARG A 11 7.33 55.90 21.01
CA ARG A 11 6.58 56.67 19.97
C ARG A 11 7.23 57.03 18.60
N THR A 12 6.57 56.47 17.58
CA THR A 12 6.11 57.11 16.30
C THR A 12 6.95 56.93 15.04
N ALA A 13 6.45 56.10 14.11
CA ALA A 13 6.45 56.42 12.67
C ALA A 13 5.38 55.60 11.92
N THR A 14 4.45 56.29 11.28
CA THR A 14 3.79 55.95 10.00
C THR A 14 3.67 57.29 9.26
N PRO A 15 3.68 57.39 7.92
CA PRO A 15 2.73 56.69 7.02
C PRO A 15 3.32 56.23 5.67
N GLY A 16 2.60 55.38 4.92
CA GLY A 16 2.84 55.26 3.48
C GLY A 16 2.37 53.99 2.76
N SER A 17 1.09 54.00 2.37
CA SER A 17 0.59 53.46 1.09
C SER A 17 0.41 51.94 0.90
N THR A 18 -0.87 51.57 0.95
CA THR A 18 -1.55 50.41 0.34
C THR A 18 -1.03 50.03 -1.05
N PRO A 19 -0.99 48.73 -1.36
CA PRO A 19 -1.70 48.27 -2.56
C PRO A 19 -2.69 47.16 -2.25
N THR A 20 -3.88 47.33 -2.84
CA THR A 20 -4.96 46.38 -2.97
C THR A 20 -4.43 45.07 -3.53
N GLY A 21 -4.66 43.97 -2.81
CA GLY A 21 -4.31 42.63 -3.25
C GLY A 21 -5.07 41.60 -2.46
N THR A 22 -6.40 41.54 -2.64
CA THR A 22 -7.19 40.38 -2.20
C THR A 22 -6.77 39.18 -3.05
N THR A 23 -5.72 38.47 -2.66
CA THR A 23 -5.53 37.09 -3.10
C THR A 23 -6.67 36.29 -2.49
N SER A 24 -7.77 36.22 -3.24
CA SER A 24 -8.72 35.12 -3.12
C SER A 24 -7.92 33.84 -3.28
N SER A 25 -7.65 33.16 -2.18
CA SER A 25 -7.24 31.76 -2.17
C SER A 25 -8.39 30.96 -2.77
N ARG A 26 -8.41 30.87 -4.10
CA ARG A 26 -9.27 29.95 -4.82
C ARG A 26 -8.95 28.57 -4.23
N PRO A 27 -9.91 27.87 -3.60
CA PRO A 27 -9.67 26.49 -3.23
C PRO A 27 -9.30 25.75 -4.50
N THR A 28 -8.06 25.30 -4.59
CA THR A 28 -7.67 24.28 -5.56
C THR A 28 -8.68 23.15 -5.34
N PRO A 29 -9.41 22.70 -6.37
CA PRO A 29 -10.23 21.52 -6.19
C PRO A 29 -9.26 20.42 -5.76
N THR A 30 -9.30 20.04 -4.48
CA THR A 30 -8.69 18.82 -4.00
C THR A 30 -9.39 17.74 -4.79
N ARG A 31 -8.75 17.31 -5.89
CA ARG A 31 -9.27 16.23 -6.71
C ARG A 31 -9.28 15.05 -5.76
N THR A 32 -10.44 14.71 -5.23
CA THR A 32 -10.63 13.45 -4.52
C THR A 32 -10.05 12.41 -5.45
N PRO A 33 -8.99 11.68 -5.07
CA PRO A 33 -8.46 10.66 -5.94
C PRO A 33 -9.60 9.67 -6.15
N SER A 34 -10.23 9.75 -7.32
CA SER A 34 -11.07 8.68 -7.83
C SER A 34 -10.16 7.46 -7.85
N SER A 35 -10.40 6.52 -6.93
CA SER A 35 -9.67 5.26 -6.88
C SER A 35 -9.91 4.56 -8.19
N ARG A 36 -8.92 4.64 -9.10
CA ARG A 36 -8.96 3.92 -10.36
C ARG A 36 -8.92 2.44 -10.03
N PRO A 37 -9.86 1.61 -10.53
CA PRO A 37 -9.77 0.17 -10.34
C PRO A 37 -8.44 -0.38 -10.88
N ASN A 38 -7.91 -1.42 -10.24
CA ASN A 38 -6.74 -2.11 -10.73
C ASN A 38 -7.05 -2.77 -12.09
N PRO A 39 -6.30 -2.48 -13.17
CA PRO A 39 -6.54 -3.12 -14.46
C PRO A 39 -6.09 -4.58 -14.50
N TYR A 40 -5.33 -5.04 -13.50
CA TYR A 40 -4.86 -6.41 -13.38
C TYR A 40 -5.74 -7.21 -12.42
N THR A 41 -5.93 -8.48 -12.75
CA THR A 41 -6.44 -9.51 -11.84
C THR A 41 -5.30 -10.40 -11.35
N ALA A 42 -5.51 -11.06 -10.21
CA ALA A 42 -4.53 -12.00 -9.67
C ALA A 42 -4.28 -13.18 -10.63
N ALA A 43 -5.33 -13.67 -11.31
CA ALA A 43 -5.23 -14.72 -12.31
C ALA A 43 -4.38 -14.29 -13.52
N GLN A 44 -4.55 -13.05 -14.02
CA GLN A 44 -3.69 -12.53 -15.10
C GLN A 44 -2.22 -12.44 -14.68
N ALA A 45 -1.94 -12.01 -13.43
CA ALA A 45 -0.58 -11.92 -12.91
C ALA A 45 0.07 -13.31 -12.68
N CYS A 46 -0.71 -14.29 -12.19
CA CYS A 46 -0.24 -15.67 -12.02
C CYS A 46 -0.20 -16.46 -13.34
N GLY A 47 -0.92 -16.02 -14.37
CA GLY A 47 -0.93 -16.66 -15.68
C GLY A 47 -1.86 -17.87 -15.76
N SER A 48 -1.80 -18.55 -16.91
CA SER A 48 -2.72 -19.64 -17.28
C SER A 48 -2.74 -20.79 -16.27
N GLY A 49 -3.93 -21.31 -16.00
CA GLY A 49 -4.15 -22.48 -15.14
C GLY A 49 -4.22 -22.20 -13.64
N TYR A 50 -3.95 -20.97 -13.21
CA TYR A 50 -4.12 -20.57 -11.81
C TYR A 50 -5.56 -20.18 -11.51
N GLN A 51 -6.09 -20.67 -10.38
CA GLN A 51 -7.38 -20.29 -9.83
C GLN A 51 -7.20 -19.71 -8.44
N VAL A 52 -7.97 -18.68 -8.09
CA VAL A 52 -7.98 -18.13 -6.74
C VAL A 52 -8.56 -19.17 -5.79
N ILE A 53 -7.79 -19.53 -4.76
CA ILE A 53 -8.21 -20.45 -3.70
C ILE A 53 -8.42 -19.72 -2.37
N ASP A 54 -7.78 -18.54 -2.20
CA ASP A 54 -7.98 -17.71 -1.01
C ASP A 54 -7.64 -16.23 -1.27
N SER A 55 -8.15 -15.33 -0.42
CA SER A 55 -7.81 -13.91 -0.45
C SER A 55 -8.04 -13.19 0.88
N ALA A 56 -7.26 -12.14 1.13
CA ALA A 56 -7.39 -11.30 2.31
C ALA A 56 -7.39 -9.82 1.95
N THR A 57 -8.41 -9.08 2.39
CA THR A 57 -8.50 -7.62 2.21
C THR A 57 -7.56 -6.91 3.18
N LEU A 58 -6.77 -5.97 2.68
CA LEU A 58 -5.91 -5.10 3.48
C LEU A 58 -6.67 -3.82 3.82
N THR A 59 -7.33 -3.77 4.98
CA THR A 59 -8.14 -2.61 5.40
C THR A 59 -7.37 -1.68 6.32
N GLY A 60 -7.23 -0.41 5.92
CA GLY A 60 -6.60 0.66 6.70
C GLY A 60 -7.52 1.87 6.80
N GLY A 61 -7.67 2.43 8.00
CA GLY A 61 -8.56 3.59 8.21
C GLY A 61 -10.01 3.35 7.79
N GLY A 62 -10.50 2.10 7.89
CA GLY A 62 -11.85 1.71 7.50
C GLY A 62 -12.08 1.58 5.98
N ARG A 63 -11.02 1.61 5.16
CA ARG A 63 -11.11 1.45 3.70
C ARG A 63 -10.14 0.37 3.19
N PRO A 64 -10.50 -0.39 2.14
CA PRO A 64 -9.58 -1.32 1.50
C PRO A 64 -8.44 -0.54 0.84
N GLN A 65 -7.21 -0.95 1.13
CA GLN A 65 -5.98 -0.44 0.52
C GLN A 65 -5.51 -1.36 -0.62
N GLY A 66 -5.86 -2.63 -0.53
CA GLY A 66 -5.59 -3.65 -1.53
C GLY A 66 -6.08 -5.01 -1.05
N ARG A 67 -5.71 -6.04 -1.81
CA ARG A 67 -6.03 -7.43 -1.49
C ARG A 67 -4.89 -8.34 -1.85
N VAL A 68 -4.54 -9.24 -0.93
CA VAL A 68 -3.61 -10.34 -1.18
C VAL A 68 -4.42 -11.54 -1.67
N TYR A 69 -3.94 -12.24 -2.69
CA TYR A 69 -4.55 -13.44 -3.23
C TYR A 69 -3.58 -14.60 -3.20
N LEU A 70 -4.08 -15.77 -2.83
CA LEU A 70 -3.44 -17.06 -3.06
C LEU A 70 -4.15 -17.75 -4.22
N LEU A 71 -3.37 -18.18 -5.20
CA LEU A 71 -3.84 -18.95 -6.34
C LEU A 71 -3.10 -20.29 -6.43
N TYR A 72 -3.78 -21.29 -6.96
CA TYR A 72 -3.23 -22.63 -7.17
C TYR A 72 -3.45 -23.09 -8.61
N ASN A 73 -2.47 -23.80 -9.15
CA ASN A 73 -2.55 -24.46 -10.45
C ASN A 73 -2.49 -25.98 -10.25
N ALA A 74 -3.67 -26.61 -10.32
CA ALA A 74 -3.81 -28.06 -10.14
C ALA A 74 -3.09 -28.90 -11.22
N GLY A 75 -2.76 -28.31 -12.38
CA GLY A 75 -2.04 -29.00 -13.44
C GLY A 75 -0.55 -29.18 -13.16
N ASN A 76 0.03 -28.41 -12.22
CA ASN A 76 1.46 -28.49 -11.89
C ASN A 76 1.78 -28.40 -10.39
N GLY A 77 0.77 -28.30 -9.52
CA GLY A 77 0.95 -28.28 -8.06
C GLY A 77 1.59 -27.00 -7.51
N ASN A 78 1.54 -25.89 -8.27
CA ASN A 78 2.16 -24.64 -7.87
C ASN A 78 1.15 -23.68 -7.24
N ASN A 79 1.58 -23.07 -6.14
CA ASN A 79 0.96 -21.89 -5.56
C ASN A 79 1.51 -20.61 -6.20
N CYS A 80 0.73 -19.54 -6.14
CA CYS A 80 1.08 -18.20 -6.60
C CYS A 80 0.45 -17.16 -5.67
N VAL A 81 1.24 -16.18 -5.22
CA VAL A 81 0.76 -15.08 -4.38
C VAL A 81 0.95 -13.74 -5.09
N VAL A 82 -0.10 -12.92 -5.08
CA VAL A 82 -0.11 -11.57 -5.65
C VAL A 82 -0.83 -10.62 -4.69
N THR A 83 -0.29 -9.42 -4.49
CA THR A 83 -0.96 -8.34 -3.76
C THR A 83 -1.36 -7.24 -4.71
N LEU A 84 -2.66 -7.08 -4.96
CA LEU A 84 -3.20 -6.01 -5.81
C LEU A 84 -3.53 -4.78 -4.96
N LYS A 85 -3.20 -3.60 -5.50
CA LYS A 85 -3.63 -2.33 -4.92
C LYS A 85 -5.09 -2.03 -5.24
N ASP A 86 -5.80 -1.50 -4.25
CA ASP A 86 -7.12 -0.84 -4.42
C ASP A 86 -6.98 0.68 -4.32
N THR A 87 -5.95 1.18 -3.62
CA THR A 87 -5.59 2.60 -3.54
C THR A 87 -4.22 2.85 -4.19
N ALA A 88 -3.96 4.09 -4.63
CA ALA A 88 -2.72 4.45 -5.35
C ALA A 88 -2.43 3.57 -6.59
N VAL A 89 -3.48 3.07 -7.25
CA VAL A 89 -3.38 2.30 -8.49
C VAL A 89 -2.79 3.16 -9.61
N GLY A 90 -1.70 2.68 -10.22
CA GLY A 90 -0.97 3.39 -11.27
C GLY A 90 0.04 4.40 -10.75
N ALA A 91 0.27 4.47 -9.44
CA ALA A 91 1.33 5.27 -8.84
C ALA A 91 2.31 4.35 -8.11
N LYS A 92 3.62 4.57 -8.26
CA LYS A 92 4.64 3.85 -7.51
C LYS A 92 4.46 4.07 -6.01
N SER A 93 4.20 2.98 -5.29
CA SER A 93 4.16 2.95 -3.83
C SER A 93 4.49 1.54 -3.33
N ALA A 94 4.83 1.43 -2.04
CA ALA A 94 5.24 0.18 -1.45
C ALA A 94 4.15 -0.91 -1.55
N VAL A 95 4.52 -2.07 -2.09
CA VAL A 95 3.73 -3.29 -2.09
C VAL A 95 4.66 -4.48 -1.86
N SER A 96 4.16 -5.51 -1.18
CA SER A 96 4.82 -6.80 -1.11
C SER A 96 3.85 -7.97 -1.25
N ALA A 97 4.38 -9.10 -1.70
CA ALA A 97 3.72 -10.40 -1.72
C ALA A 97 4.75 -11.44 -1.28
N TYR A 98 4.34 -12.46 -0.54
CA TYR A 98 5.23 -13.55 -0.14
C TYR A 98 4.53 -14.89 -0.09
N LEU A 99 5.33 -15.94 -0.27
CA LEU A 99 4.93 -17.33 -0.17
C LEU A 99 6.03 -18.11 0.57
N GLU A 100 5.63 -18.90 1.54
CA GLU A 100 6.49 -19.75 2.34
C GLU A 100 5.90 -21.15 2.36
N VAL A 101 6.60 -22.11 1.77
CA VAL A 101 6.24 -23.52 1.87
C VAL A 101 6.82 -24.05 3.16
N GLN A 102 6.05 -24.82 3.91
CA GLN A 102 6.49 -25.37 5.20
C GLN A 102 7.82 -26.13 5.04
N GLY A 103 8.79 -25.83 5.91
CA GLY A 103 10.13 -26.39 5.85
C GLY A 103 11.05 -25.78 4.79
N ARG A 104 10.64 -24.71 4.10
CA ARG A 104 11.46 -23.97 3.13
C ARG A 104 11.60 -22.50 3.53
N ALA A 105 12.62 -21.85 2.98
CA ALA A 105 12.77 -20.42 3.12
C ALA A 105 11.62 -19.67 2.42
N ARG A 106 11.16 -18.58 3.03
CA ARG A 106 10.16 -17.68 2.44
C ARG A 106 10.71 -17.02 1.18
N SER A 107 9.90 -17.00 0.13
CA SER A 107 10.11 -16.17 -1.06
C SER A 107 9.27 -14.90 -0.95
N THR A 108 9.84 -13.74 -1.27
CA THR A 108 9.16 -12.44 -1.17
C THR A 108 9.48 -11.59 -2.39
N ASP A 109 8.44 -10.98 -2.96
CA ASP A 109 8.57 -9.86 -3.89
C ASP A 109 8.13 -8.58 -3.16
N SER A 110 8.98 -7.56 -3.16
CA SER A 110 8.69 -6.31 -2.45
C SER A 110 9.41 -5.14 -3.08
N GLY A 111 8.74 -3.98 -3.12
CA GLY A 111 9.27 -2.79 -3.75
C GLY A 111 8.22 -1.72 -3.97
N SER A 112 8.58 -0.70 -4.75
CA SER A 112 7.63 0.33 -5.18
C SER A 112 7.09 0.00 -6.57
N PHE A 113 5.90 -0.59 -6.59
CA PHE A 113 5.21 -1.00 -7.81
C PHE A 113 4.05 -0.08 -8.13
N ASP A 114 3.60 -0.06 -9.38
CA ASP A 114 2.47 0.78 -9.80
C ASP A 114 1.12 0.14 -9.51
N TYR A 115 1.03 -1.20 -9.57
CA TYR A 115 -0.25 -1.93 -9.56
C TYR A 115 -0.30 -3.09 -8.57
N TYR A 116 0.78 -3.86 -8.42
CA TYR A 116 0.83 -5.03 -7.54
C TYR A 116 2.27 -5.47 -7.27
N ALA A 117 2.45 -6.33 -6.27
CA ALA A 117 3.65 -7.17 -6.10
C ALA A 117 3.28 -8.63 -6.37
N GLY A 118 4.27 -9.42 -6.78
CA GLY A 118 4.13 -10.78 -7.28
C GLY A 118 4.21 -10.86 -8.81
N PRO A 119 4.10 -12.07 -9.39
CA PRO A 119 3.72 -13.32 -8.75
C PRO A 119 4.89 -13.98 -7.99
N VAL A 120 4.68 -14.32 -6.72
CA VAL A 120 5.59 -15.22 -6.00
C VAL A 120 5.06 -16.65 -6.12
N ARG A 121 5.82 -17.54 -6.76
CA ARG A 121 5.37 -18.91 -7.09
C ARG A 121 6.25 -19.96 -6.42
N ALA A 122 5.65 -21.03 -5.96
CA ALA A 122 6.36 -22.21 -5.46
C ALA A 122 5.51 -23.48 -5.59
N SER A 123 6.15 -24.60 -5.86
CA SER A 123 5.54 -25.92 -5.72
C SER A 123 5.37 -26.27 -4.25
N ALA A 124 4.20 -26.77 -3.84
CA ALA A 124 3.93 -27.12 -2.45
C ALA A 124 3.15 -28.43 -2.27
N ALA A 125 3.20 -29.34 -3.26
CA ALA A 125 2.50 -30.61 -3.17
C ALA A 125 2.80 -31.35 -1.85
N GLY A 126 1.75 -31.66 -1.08
CA GLY A 126 1.85 -32.31 0.22
C GLY A 126 2.49 -31.48 1.35
N ALA A 127 2.55 -30.15 1.20
CA ALA A 127 3.07 -29.25 2.22
C ALA A 127 2.20 -28.01 2.36
N CYS A 128 1.93 -27.60 3.59
CA CYS A 128 1.21 -26.36 3.86
C CYS A 128 1.99 -25.14 3.37
N VAL A 129 1.26 -24.12 2.97
CA VAL A 129 1.80 -22.82 2.60
C VAL A 129 1.35 -21.73 3.57
N LYS A 130 2.25 -20.78 3.79
CA LYS A 130 1.97 -19.51 4.44
C LYS A 130 2.17 -18.40 3.41
N TRP A 131 1.21 -17.50 3.33
CA TRP A 131 1.17 -16.46 2.29
C TRP A 131 0.75 -15.13 2.89
N GLY A 132 1.05 -14.06 2.16
CA GLY A 132 0.69 -12.73 2.61
C GLY A 132 1.30 -11.63 1.77
N GLY A 133 1.14 -10.41 2.25
CA GLY A 133 1.57 -9.23 1.54
C GLY A 133 1.18 -7.95 2.27
N ALA A 134 1.58 -6.82 1.70
CA ALA A 134 1.31 -5.51 2.26
C ALA A 134 1.10 -4.45 1.17
N THR A 135 0.25 -3.46 1.44
CA THR A 135 0.17 -2.20 0.71
C THR A 135 -0.56 -1.15 1.53
N GLY A 136 -0.37 0.13 1.22
CA GLY A 136 -1.05 1.23 1.92
C GLY A 136 -0.79 1.27 3.43
N GLY A 137 0.37 0.76 3.88
CA GLY A 137 0.72 0.68 5.30
C GLY A 137 0.03 -0.44 6.09
N VAL A 138 -0.72 -1.33 5.42
CA VAL A 138 -1.43 -2.46 6.03
C VAL A 138 -0.86 -3.77 5.49
N SER A 139 -0.76 -4.78 6.35
CA SER A 139 -0.27 -6.11 5.99
C SER A 139 -1.22 -7.22 6.41
N TYR A 140 -1.11 -8.34 5.72
CA TYR A 140 -1.75 -9.60 6.05
C TYR A 140 -0.72 -10.73 5.95
N GLY A 141 -0.87 -11.73 6.82
CA GLY A 141 -0.11 -12.96 6.74
C GLY A 141 -0.91 -14.10 7.36
N SER A 142 -1.02 -15.20 6.62
CA SER A 142 -1.72 -16.40 7.06
C SER A 142 -0.91 -17.21 8.09
N GLY A 143 -1.54 -18.25 8.65
CA GLY A 143 -0.83 -19.41 9.18
C GLY A 143 -0.31 -20.30 8.06
N PHE A 144 0.20 -21.48 8.40
CA PHE A 144 0.35 -22.55 7.42
C PHE A 144 -1.01 -23.21 7.18
N GLU A 145 -1.44 -23.25 5.93
CA GLU A 145 -2.74 -23.73 5.46
C GLU A 145 -2.61 -24.22 4.01
N HIS A 146 -3.69 -24.68 3.37
CA HIS A 146 -3.69 -25.20 1.98
C HIS A 146 -2.59 -26.27 1.76
N CYS A 147 -2.70 -27.39 2.48
CA CYS A 147 -1.66 -28.41 2.63
C CYS A 147 -1.69 -29.54 1.59
N ASP A 148 -2.42 -29.34 0.50
CA ASP A 148 -2.78 -30.39 -0.46
C ASP A 148 -1.77 -30.50 -1.64
#